data_AF-A0A7V8DHP8-F1
#
_entry.id   AF-A0A7V8DHP8-F1
#
_cell.length_a   1.000
_cell.length_b   1.000
_cell.length_c   1.000
_cell.angle_alpha   90.00
_cell.angle_beta   90.00
_cell.angle_gamma   90.00
#
_symmetry.space_group_name_H-M   'P 1'
#
loop_
_entity.id
_entity.type
_entity.pdbx_description
1 polymer ?
#
loop_
_entity_poly.entity_id
_entity_poly.type
_entity_poly.pdbx_seq_one_letter_code
_entity_poly.pdbx_strand_id
1 'polypeptide(L)'
;MRGFKCCREVLWDPGAAPPPDLGVEIVKVVSFTSGVVISLFPMDEFAPLVRLNERQLLDEIGKRYSFGLIPDMRVSRAELGKTGLVFESGAHNTPDGTVTIVSVSIHNDGVIVRAATTKQAERFVGDLKEWLIAERGFRRVSTTSLYLSELVVDFERPLSSTFKNFETISNLVTNKVAEHREVTLSALAGFAIEFVGAASPPRFSIERRVGASFGQERYFCSAPLRTEAHVEVLRELEQQCL
;
A
#
# COMPACT_ATOMS: atom_id res chain seq x y z
N MET A 1 -20.76 -45.68 -17.26
CA MET A 1 -20.05 -45.30 -16.02
C MET A 1 -18.56 -45.56 -16.21
N ARG A 2 -17.76 -44.51 -16.43
CA ARG A 2 -16.29 -44.60 -16.42
C ARG A 2 -15.78 -43.46 -15.53
N GLY A 3 -15.01 -43.84 -14.51
CA GLY A 3 -14.66 -43.02 -13.37
C GLY A 3 -13.71 -41.86 -13.68
N PHE A 4 -13.92 -40.79 -12.93
CA PHE A 4 -13.03 -39.65 -12.78
C PHE A 4 -11.67 -40.11 -12.24
N LYS A 5 -10.57 -39.74 -12.91
CA LYS A 5 -9.23 -39.80 -12.34
C LYS A 5 -8.96 -38.49 -11.59
N CYS A 6 -8.77 -38.67 -10.28
CA CYS A 6 -8.52 -37.69 -9.25
C CYS A 6 -7.25 -36.85 -9.52
N CYS A 7 -7.34 -35.55 -9.28
CA CYS A 7 -6.22 -34.63 -9.18
C CYS A 7 -5.26 -35.11 -8.09
N ARG A 8 -3.97 -35.17 -8.41
CA ARG A 8 -2.91 -35.53 -7.46
C ARG A 8 -2.58 -34.31 -6.61
N GLU A 9 -2.90 -34.39 -5.33
CA GLU A 9 -2.45 -33.45 -4.30
C GLU A 9 -0.93 -33.33 -4.34
N VAL A 10 -0.43 -32.10 -4.48
CA VAL A 10 0.98 -31.79 -4.21
C VAL A 10 1.09 -31.64 -2.71
N LEU A 11 1.50 -32.72 -2.04
CA LEU A 11 1.86 -32.73 -0.63
C LEU A 11 3.11 -31.88 -0.40
N TRP A 12 2.98 -30.83 0.40
CA TRP A 12 4.07 -30.04 0.94
C TRP A 12 4.92 -30.92 1.87
N ASP A 13 6.20 -31.14 1.53
CA ASP A 13 7.17 -31.84 2.37
C ASP A 13 7.98 -30.81 3.18
N PRO A 14 7.78 -30.71 4.51
CA PRO A 14 8.51 -29.77 5.37
C PRO A 14 9.98 -30.15 5.59
N GLY A 15 10.46 -31.28 5.05
CA GLY A 15 11.85 -31.73 5.14
C GLY A 15 12.66 -31.63 3.83
N ALA A 16 12.06 -31.15 2.74
CA ALA A 16 12.78 -30.96 1.48
C ALA A 16 13.78 -29.81 1.61
N ALA A 17 15.05 -30.07 1.30
CA ALA A 17 16.06 -29.02 1.19
C ALA A 17 15.57 -27.98 0.15
N PRO A 18 15.73 -26.67 0.42
CA PRO A 18 15.35 -25.64 -0.53
C PRO A 18 16.07 -25.91 -1.86
N PRO A 19 15.39 -25.73 -3.01
CA PRO A 19 16.05 -25.89 -4.30
C PRO A 19 17.31 -25.01 -4.33
N PRO A 20 18.40 -25.49 -4.96
CA PRO A 20 19.64 -24.73 -5.03
C PRO A 20 19.35 -23.36 -5.64
N ASP A 21 19.95 -22.34 -5.03
CA ASP A 21 19.86 -20.93 -5.40
C ASP A 21 20.26 -20.75 -6.88
N LEU A 22 19.28 -20.91 -7.77
CA LEU A 22 19.32 -20.36 -9.10
C LEU A 22 19.24 -18.87 -8.87
N GLY A 23 20.37 -18.17 -8.96
CA GLY A 23 20.50 -16.72 -8.76
C GLY A 23 19.69 -15.90 -9.78
N VAL A 24 18.38 -16.08 -9.77
CA VAL A 24 17.37 -15.28 -10.43
C VAL A 24 17.27 -14.03 -9.59
N GLU A 25 17.67 -12.90 -10.16
CA GLU A 25 17.53 -11.62 -9.48
C GLU A 25 16.02 -11.41 -9.21
N ILE A 26 15.72 -11.12 -7.95
CA ILE A 26 14.36 -11.03 -7.42
C ILE A 26 13.77 -9.68 -7.84
N VAL A 27 12.44 -9.58 -8.06
CA VAL A 27 11.69 -8.31 -8.25
C VAL A 27 12.41 -7.13 -7.62
N LYS A 28 12.79 -6.16 -8.45
CA LYS A 28 13.55 -5.00 -8.01
C LYS A 28 12.61 -3.85 -7.67
N VAL A 29 12.55 -3.50 -6.39
CA VAL A 29 11.85 -2.27 -5.97
C VAL A 29 12.62 -1.06 -6.46
N VAL A 30 11.99 -0.26 -7.33
CA VAL A 30 12.54 0.98 -7.89
C VAL A 30 12.30 2.14 -6.94
N SER A 31 11.10 2.25 -6.39
CA SER A 31 10.73 3.30 -5.45
C SER A 31 9.50 2.93 -4.63
N PHE A 32 9.46 3.36 -3.37
CA PHE A 32 8.22 3.40 -2.60
C PHE A 32 7.50 4.71 -2.89
N THR A 33 6.32 4.63 -3.51
CA THR A 33 5.53 5.81 -3.87
C THR A 33 4.77 6.32 -2.67
N SER A 34 4.15 5.41 -1.91
CA SER A 34 3.39 5.75 -0.72
C SER A 34 3.10 4.52 0.14
N GLY A 35 3.16 4.67 1.46
CA GLY A 35 2.60 3.75 2.43
C GLY A 35 1.61 4.48 3.33
N VAL A 36 0.36 4.01 3.35
CA VAL A 36 -0.73 4.58 4.12
C VAL A 36 -1.13 3.61 5.22
N VAL A 37 -1.31 4.16 6.43
CA VAL A 37 -1.96 3.49 7.55
C VAL A 37 -3.21 4.27 7.91
N ILE A 38 -4.35 3.60 7.92
CA ILE A 38 -5.61 4.14 8.43
C ILE A 38 -5.84 3.45 9.77
N SER A 39 -5.71 4.20 10.86
CA SER A 39 -5.95 3.68 12.21
C SER A 39 -7.30 4.15 12.70
N LEU A 40 -8.26 3.23 12.74
CA LEU A 40 -9.65 3.46 13.11
C LEU A 40 -9.85 3.28 14.61
N PHE A 41 -10.51 4.26 15.22
CA PHE A 41 -10.94 4.26 16.61
C PHE A 41 -11.96 5.39 16.85
N PRO A 42 -12.92 5.22 17.77
CA PRO A 42 -13.85 6.30 18.10
C PRO A 42 -13.12 7.48 18.75
N MET A 43 -13.14 8.67 18.14
CA MET A 43 -12.46 9.84 18.72
C MET A 43 -13.03 10.25 20.08
N ASP A 44 -14.33 9.99 20.32
CA ASP A 44 -14.97 10.25 21.61
C ASP A 44 -14.40 9.39 22.74
N GLU A 45 -13.85 8.21 22.41
CA GLU A 45 -13.17 7.34 23.36
C GLU A 45 -11.68 7.70 23.50
N PHE A 46 -11.04 8.10 22.40
CA PHE A 46 -9.66 8.59 22.39
C PHE A 46 -9.59 10.09 22.69
N ALA A 47 -10.07 10.46 23.88
CA ALA A 47 -10.10 11.84 24.35
C ALA A 47 -9.63 11.97 25.82
N PRO A 48 -8.96 13.08 26.16
CA PRO A 48 -8.61 13.38 27.54
C PRO A 48 -9.86 13.69 28.37
N LEU A 49 -9.80 13.41 29.68
CA LEU A 49 -10.90 13.74 30.61
C LEU A 49 -11.02 15.24 30.87
N VAL A 50 -9.89 15.96 30.76
CA VAL A 50 -9.85 17.42 30.87
C VAL A 50 -9.95 18.02 29.47
N ARG A 51 -10.79 19.04 29.30
CA ARG A 51 -10.86 19.77 28.02
C ARG A 51 -9.50 20.40 27.71
N LEU A 52 -8.90 19.95 26.61
CA LEU A 52 -7.71 20.60 26.04
C LEU A 52 -8.12 21.73 25.09
N ASN A 53 -7.23 22.70 24.94
CA ASN A 53 -7.34 23.68 23.88
C ASN A 53 -6.92 23.02 22.56
N GLU A 54 -7.88 22.76 21.67
CA GLU A 54 -7.65 22.07 20.39
C GLU A 54 -6.57 22.74 19.55
N ARG A 55 -6.59 24.07 19.43
CA ARG A 55 -5.58 24.83 18.66
C ARG A 55 -4.18 24.60 19.23
N GLN A 56 -4.04 24.69 20.55
CA GLN A 56 -2.76 24.45 21.21
C GLN A 56 -2.26 23.03 20.97
N LEU A 57 -3.15 22.03 21.04
CA LEU A 57 -2.78 20.64 20.77
C LEU A 57 -2.28 20.46 19.32
N LEU A 58 -2.96 21.06 18.35
CA LEU A 58 -2.53 21.02 16.94
C LEU A 58 -1.17 21.70 16.75
N ASP A 59 -0.94 22.86 17.40
CA ASP A 59 0.35 23.55 17.36
C ASP A 59 1.46 22.69 17.98
N GLU A 60 1.17 21.96 19.05
CA GLU A 60 2.12 21.07 19.72
C GLU A 60 2.45 19.83 18.88
N ILE A 61 1.46 19.22 18.23
CA ILE A 61 1.67 18.15 17.25
C ILE A 61 2.53 18.68 16.09
N GLY A 62 2.17 19.85 15.57
CA GLY A 62 2.90 20.53 14.50
C GLY A 62 4.38 20.73 14.83
N LYS A 63 4.67 21.22 16.04
CA LYS A 63 6.05 21.41 16.53
C LYS A 63 6.78 20.10 16.76
N ARG A 64 6.15 19.13 17.45
CA ARG A 64 6.77 17.84 17.80
C ARG A 64 7.27 17.10 16.56
N TYR A 65 6.48 17.11 15.50
CA TYR A 65 6.79 16.40 14.25
C TYR A 65 7.19 17.34 13.11
N SER A 66 7.55 18.59 13.43
CA SER A 66 8.06 19.58 12.46
C SER A 66 7.23 19.68 11.18
N PHE A 67 5.90 19.67 11.29
CA PHE A 67 5.02 19.80 10.12
C PHE A 67 5.14 21.18 9.51
N GLY A 68 5.39 21.24 8.20
CA GLY A 68 5.42 22.48 7.43
C GLY A 68 4.04 23.12 7.29
N LEU A 69 2.99 22.30 7.24
CA LEU A 69 1.60 22.75 7.21
C LEU A 69 0.81 22.11 8.36
N ILE A 70 0.09 22.95 9.10
CA ILE A 70 -0.80 22.56 10.20
C ILE A 70 -2.25 22.96 9.86
N PRO A 71 -3.27 22.28 10.43
CA PRO A 71 -4.67 22.56 10.10
C PRO A 71 -5.10 23.99 10.44
N ASP A 72 -5.77 24.68 9.52
CA ASP A 72 -6.39 25.98 9.80
C ASP A 72 -7.77 25.82 10.43
N MET A 73 -7.88 26.14 11.72
CA MET A 73 -9.13 26.08 12.47
C MET A 73 -10.16 27.16 12.10
N ARG A 74 -9.87 28.03 11.12
CA ARG A 74 -10.81 29.04 10.60
C ARG A 74 -11.74 28.51 9.51
N VAL A 75 -11.45 27.34 8.94
CA VAL A 75 -12.31 26.73 7.92
C VAL A 75 -13.63 26.24 8.50
N SER A 76 -14.65 26.10 7.66
CA SER A 76 -15.99 25.71 8.11
C SER A 76 -16.01 24.26 8.62
N ARG A 77 -16.92 23.94 9.56
CA ARG A 77 -17.13 22.56 10.02
C ARG A 77 -17.49 21.59 8.89
N ALA A 78 -18.20 22.06 7.87
CA ALA A 78 -18.57 21.25 6.71
C ALA A 78 -17.34 20.85 5.87
N GLU A 79 -16.34 21.73 5.77
CA GLU A 79 -15.09 21.43 5.07
C GLU A 79 -14.18 20.51 5.89
N LEU A 80 -14.09 20.74 7.21
CA LEU A 80 -13.38 19.85 8.14
C LEU A 80 -13.98 18.44 8.15
N GLY A 81 -15.30 18.31 8.07
CA GLY A 81 -15.95 17.00 7.99
C GLY A 81 -15.59 16.20 6.74
N LYS A 82 -15.19 16.86 5.65
CA LYS A 82 -14.80 16.20 4.38
C LYS A 82 -13.31 15.88 4.34
N THR A 83 -12.47 16.81 4.79
CA THR A 83 -11.01 16.74 4.62
C THR A 83 -10.29 16.26 5.87
N GLY A 84 -10.92 16.34 7.04
CA GLY A 84 -10.28 16.14 8.33
C GLY A 84 -9.38 17.32 8.72
N LEU A 85 -8.72 17.19 9.86
CA LEU A 85 -7.63 18.08 10.26
C LEU A 85 -6.34 17.54 9.64
N VAL A 86 -5.83 18.23 8.62
CA VAL A 86 -4.69 17.76 7.81
C VAL A 86 -3.41 18.48 8.18
N PHE A 87 -2.38 17.70 8.51
CA PHE A 87 -0.99 18.11 8.60
C PHE A 87 -0.24 17.61 7.37
N GLU A 88 0.72 18.38 6.86
CA GLU A 88 1.54 17.98 5.71
C GLU A 88 3.01 18.33 5.88
N SER A 89 3.87 17.56 5.22
CA SER A 89 5.32 17.75 5.21
C SER A 89 5.93 17.74 6.61
N GLY A 90 5.75 16.63 7.34
CA GLY A 90 6.31 16.41 8.67
C GLY A 90 7.53 15.49 8.68
N ALA A 91 8.11 15.37 9.87
CA ALA A 91 9.26 14.54 10.16
C ALA A 91 9.10 13.81 11.51
N HIS A 92 9.41 12.53 11.52
CA HIS A 92 9.43 11.70 12.72
C HIS A 92 10.86 11.27 13.01
N ASN A 93 11.45 11.81 14.07
CA ASN A 93 12.78 11.45 14.51
C ASN A 93 12.73 10.14 15.30
N THR A 94 13.35 9.10 14.75
CA THR A 94 13.46 7.78 15.39
C THR A 94 14.93 7.46 15.69
N PRO A 95 15.23 6.47 16.54
CA PRO A 95 16.61 6.01 16.75
C PRO A 95 17.32 5.58 15.44
N ASP A 96 16.56 5.09 14.46
CA ASP A 96 17.06 4.65 13.15
C ASP A 96 17.28 5.82 12.16
N GLY A 97 16.93 7.05 12.55
CA GLY A 97 17.00 8.25 11.71
C GLY A 97 15.65 8.97 11.56
N THR A 98 15.64 10.01 10.74
CA THR A 98 14.47 10.83 10.47
C THR A 98 13.63 10.24 9.35
N VAL A 99 12.34 10.04 9.60
CA VAL A 99 11.35 9.56 8.65
C VAL A 99 10.48 10.71 8.19
N THR A 100 10.35 10.91 6.89
CA THR A 100 9.41 11.90 6.33
C THR A 100 7.97 11.39 6.45
N ILE A 101 7.10 12.23 7.00
CA ILE A 101 5.65 12.02 7.05
C ILE A 101 5.03 12.94 6.00
N VAL A 102 4.47 12.35 4.95
CA VAL A 102 3.87 13.12 3.84
C VAL A 102 2.66 13.88 4.35
N SER A 103 1.75 13.19 5.04
CA SER A 103 0.58 13.81 5.66
C SER A 103 0.00 12.99 6.81
N VAL A 104 -0.74 13.69 7.67
CA VAL A 104 -1.60 13.12 8.71
C VAL A 104 -2.95 13.79 8.65
N SER A 105 -4.02 13.02 8.45
CA SER A 105 -5.40 13.51 8.45
C SER A 105 -6.14 12.91 9.63
N ILE A 106 -6.68 13.76 10.50
CA ILE A 106 -7.47 13.35 11.66
C ILE A 106 -8.96 13.50 11.32
N HIS A 107 -9.71 12.43 11.50
CA HIS A 107 -11.15 12.34 11.28
C HIS A 107 -11.85 11.90 12.56
N ASN A 108 -13.19 11.91 12.57
CA ASN A 108 -13.98 11.56 13.77
C ASN A 108 -13.88 10.08 14.17
N ASP A 109 -13.43 9.22 13.25
CA ASP A 109 -13.36 7.77 13.38
C ASP A 109 -11.93 7.23 13.29
N GLY A 110 -10.92 8.10 13.27
CA GLY A 110 -9.53 7.69 13.30
C GLY A 110 -8.58 8.67 12.64
N VAL A 111 -7.39 8.16 12.31
CA VAL A 111 -6.31 8.92 11.68
C VAL A 111 -5.78 8.20 10.45
N ILE A 112 -5.48 8.97 9.42
CA ILE A 112 -4.83 8.50 8.20
C ILE A 112 -3.43 9.08 8.17
N VAL A 113 -2.42 8.23 8.05
CA VAL A 113 -1.02 8.65 7.98
C VAL A 113 -0.40 8.13 6.70
N ARG A 114 0.24 9.03 5.95
CA ARG A 114 0.98 8.72 4.73
C ARG A 114 2.47 8.96 4.93
N ALA A 115 3.28 7.96 4.62
CA ALA A 115 4.74 8.01 4.61
C ALA A 115 5.28 7.27 3.37
N ALA A 116 6.59 7.05 3.26
CA ALA A 116 7.14 6.26 2.16
C ALA A 116 6.74 4.77 2.27
N THR A 117 6.70 4.21 3.48
CA THR A 117 6.26 2.82 3.72
C THR A 117 5.21 2.74 4.82
N THR A 118 4.39 1.68 4.80
CA THR A 118 3.37 1.48 5.86
C THR A 118 4.01 1.28 7.24
N LYS A 119 5.22 0.71 7.31
CA LYS A 119 5.98 0.55 8.56
C LYS A 119 6.34 1.89 9.17
N GLN A 120 6.78 2.85 8.35
CA GLN A 120 7.10 4.20 8.77
C GLN A 120 5.85 4.94 9.29
N ALA A 121 4.74 4.84 8.56
CA ALA A 121 3.46 5.40 8.97
C ALA A 121 2.95 4.76 10.29
N GLU A 122 3.07 3.44 10.43
CA GLU A 122 2.65 2.71 11.65
C GLU A 122 3.49 3.13 12.87
N ARG A 123 4.82 3.23 12.72
CA ARG A 123 5.70 3.73 13.79
C ARG A 123 5.32 5.13 14.23
N PHE A 124 5.00 6.02 13.30
CA PHE A 124 4.54 7.37 13.62
C PHE A 124 3.20 7.36 14.37
N VAL A 125 2.20 6.60 13.89
CA VAL A 125 0.89 6.50 14.57
C VAL A 125 1.06 5.98 16.00
N GLY A 126 1.94 5.00 16.19
CA GLY A 126 2.27 4.46 17.51
C GLY A 126 2.87 5.53 18.43
N ASP A 127 3.90 6.24 17.97
CA ASP A 127 4.55 7.31 18.75
C ASP A 127 3.56 8.43 19.12
N LEU A 128 2.76 8.89 18.15
CA LEU A 128 1.76 9.94 18.37
C LEU A 128 0.76 9.55 19.47
N LYS A 129 0.22 8.32 19.40
CA LYS A 129 -0.73 7.84 20.40
C LYS A 129 -0.12 7.71 21.78
N GLU A 130 1.06 7.10 21.88
CA GLU A 130 1.74 6.93 23.16
C GLU A 130 2.13 8.28 23.79
N TRP A 131 2.57 9.25 22.97
CA TRP A 131 2.82 10.61 23.42
C TRP A 131 1.55 11.31 23.93
N LEU A 132 0.43 11.23 23.19
CA LEU A 132 -0.85 11.80 23.61
C LEU A 132 -1.34 11.19 24.93
N ILE A 133 -1.17 9.89 25.11
CA ILE A 133 -1.55 9.19 26.35
C ILE A 133 -0.66 9.66 27.51
N ALA A 134 0.66 9.63 27.32
CA ALA A 134 1.63 9.91 28.38
C ALA A 134 1.64 11.38 28.80
N GLU A 135 1.59 12.30 27.85
CA GLU A 135 1.82 13.72 28.12
C GLU A 135 0.57 14.61 28.00
N ARG A 136 -0.50 14.12 27.39
CA ARG A 136 -1.74 14.90 27.17
C ARG A 136 -2.97 14.28 27.82
N GLY A 137 -2.80 13.18 28.55
CA GLY A 137 -3.86 12.55 29.35
C GLY A 137 -4.93 11.87 28.51
N PHE A 138 -4.62 11.53 27.25
CA PHE A 138 -5.51 10.71 26.42
C PHE A 138 -5.63 9.30 27.01
N ARG A 139 -6.79 8.69 26.80
CA ARG A 139 -7.04 7.30 27.22
C ARG A 139 -6.56 6.33 26.15
N ARG A 140 -6.13 5.15 26.56
CA ARG A 140 -5.81 4.07 25.62
C ARG A 140 -7.11 3.44 25.11
N VAL A 141 -7.21 3.24 23.80
CA VAL A 141 -8.34 2.60 23.12
C VAL A 141 -7.85 1.49 22.20
N SER A 142 -8.71 0.52 21.92
CA SER A 142 -8.44 -0.47 20.87
C SER A 142 -8.54 0.20 19.49
N THR A 143 -7.63 -0.16 18.59
CA THR A 143 -7.61 0.42 17.24
C THR A 143 -7.51 -0.67 16.20
N THR A 144 -8.25 -0.50 15.10
CA THR A 144 -8.13 -1.37 13.93
C THR A 144 -7.33 -0.64 12.86
N SER A 145 -6.35 -1.30 12.26
CA SER A 145 -5.50 -0.68 11.22
C SER A 145 -5.78 -1.28 9.85
N LEU A 146 -5.99 -0.42 8.86
CA LEU A 146 -6.01 -0.75 7.44
C LEU A 146 -4.76 -0.19 6.76
N TYR A 147 -4.36 -0.80 5.65
CA TYR A 147 -3.12 -0.47 4.95
C TYR A 147 -3.37 -0.26 3.47
N LEU A 148 -2.57 0.61 2.87
CA LEU A 148 -2.43 0.74 1.43
C LEU A 148 -0.95 0.98 1.12
N SER A 149 -0.38 0.17 0.23
CA SER A 149 1.02 0.24 -0.17
C SER A 149 1.10 0.43 -1.68
N GLU A 150 1.79 1.48 -2.10
CA GLU A 150 1.99 1.88 -3.48
C GLU A 150 3.48 1.99 -3.77
N LEU A 151 3.96 1.28 -4.79
CA LEU A 151 5.38 1.22 -5.12
C LEU A 151 5.60 0.96 -6.60
N VAL A 152 6.81 1.22 -7.08
CA VAL A 152 7.24 0.93 -8.44
C VAL A 152 8.26 -0.19 -8.39
N VAL A 153 8.07 -1.20 -9.23
CA VAL A 153 9.01 -2.32 -9.39
C VAL A 153 9.42 -2.48 -10.83
N ASP A 154 10.60 -3.08 -11.02
CA ASP A 154 11.00 -3.73 -12.25
C ASP A 154 10.91 -5.25 -12.04
N PHE A 155 10.18 -5.93 -12.92
CA PHE A 155 10.25 -7.38 -13.05
C PHE A 155 11.41 -7.74 -13.99
N GLU A 156 12.00 -8.91 -13.79
CA GLU A 156 13.05 -9.43 -14.69
C GLU A 156 12.44 -10.08 -15.93
N ARG A 157 11.28 -10.71 -15.74
CA ARG A 157 10.58 -11.46 -16.78
C ARG A 157 9.29 -10.75 -17.16
N PRO A 158 8.83 -10.94 -18.41
CA PRO A 158 7.55 -10.39 -18.83
C PRO A 158 6.42 -10.90 -17.95
N LEU A 159 5.73 -10.01 -17.24
CA LEU A 159 4.64 -10.39 -16.31
C LEU A 159 3.52 -11.18 -17.01
N SER A 160 3.39 -11.02 -18.32
CA SER A 160 2.52 -11.83 -19.16
C SER A 160 2.79 -13.34 -19.09
N SER A 161 4.02 -13.77 -18.77
CA SER A 161 4.36 -15.20 -18.71
C SER A 161 3.70 -15.93 -17.54
N THR A 162 3.26 -15.20 -16.51
CA THR A 162 2.49 -15.75 -15.39
C THR A 162 1.09 -16.21 -15.81
N PHE A 163 0.55 -15.64 -16.89
CA PHE A 163 -0.84 -15.86 -17.29
C PHE A 163 -0.94 -16.94 -18.37
N LYS A 164 -1.56 -18.07 -18.01
CA LYS A 164 -1.84 -19.14 -18.97
C LYS A 164 -2.66 -18.62 -20.16
N ASN A 165 -2.26 -19.01 -21.36
CA ASN A 165 -2.88 -18.62 -22.63
C ASN A 165 -2.81 -17.13 -22.98
N PHE A 166 -2.02 -16.32 -22.26
CA PHE A 166 -1.89 -14.89 -22.58
C PHE A 166 -1.45 -14.68 -24.03
N GLU A 167 -0.45 -15.42 -24.49
CA GLU A 167 0.05 -15.32 -25.86
C GLU A 167 -1.04 -15.64 -26.89
N THR A 168 -1.82 -16.70 -26.68
CA THR A 168 -2.94 -17.07 -27.56
C THR A 168 -3.98 -15.95 -27.65
N ILE A 169 -4.35 -15.35 -26.52
CA ILE A 169 -5.33 -14.26 -26.47
C ILE A 169 -4.75 -13.00 -27.11
N SER A 170 -3.49 -12.66 -26.80
CA SER A 170 -2.80 -11.49 -27.35
C SER A 170 -2.68 -11.60 -28.88
N ASN A 171 -2.35 -12.78 -29.41
CA ASN A 171 -2.30 -13.03 -30.85
C ASN A 171 -3.66 -12.89 -31.53
N LEU A 172 -4.74 -13.41 -30.92
CA LEU A 172 -6.10 -13.28 -31.45
C LEU A 172 -6.49 -11.80 -31.60
N VAL A 173 -6.24 -11.00 -30.56
CA VAL A 173 -6.55 -9.55 -30.57
C VAL A 173 -5.66 -8.82 -31.55
N THR A 174 -4.35 -9.09 -31.53
CA THR A 174 -3.37 -8.44 -32.42
C THR A 174 -3.72 -8.67 -33.89
N ASN A 175 -4.07 -9.91 -34.26
CA ASN A 175 -4.48 -10.24 -35.63
C ASN A 175 -5.72 -9.47 -36.07
N LYS A 176 -6.72 -9.33 -35.20
CA LYS A 176 -7.94 -8.57 -35.52
C LYS A 176 -7.70 -7.08 -35.66
N VAL A 177 -6.76 -6.54 -34.86
CA VAL A 177 -6.37 -5.14 -34.96
C VAL A 177 -5.51 -4.89 -36.21
N ALA A 178 -4.67 -5.86 -36.57
CA ALA A 178 -3.79 -5.82 -37.74
C ALA A 178 -4.55 -5.71 -39.08
N GLU A 179 -5.81 -6.15 -39.12
CA GLU A 179 -6.72 -5.99 -40.28
C GLU A 179 -6.96 -4.52 -40.65
N HIS A 180 -6.76 -3.58 -39.71
CA HIS A 180 -7.07 -2.17 -39.89
C HIS A 180 -5.87 -1.23 -39.68
N ARG A 181 -4.79 -1.70 -39.06
CA ARG A 181 -3.59 -0.90 -38.77
C ARG A 181 -2.40 -1.79 -38.44
N GLU A 182 -1.19 -1.37 -38.78
CA GLU A 182 0.01 -2.06 -38.34
C GLU A 182 0.15 -1.98 -36.81
N VAL A 183 0.19 -3.14 -36.15
CA VAL A 183 0.40 -3.26 -34.71
C VAL A 183 1.35 -4.40 -34.40
N THR A 184 2.17 -4.21 -33.37
CA THR A 184 3.02 -5.24 -32.79
C THR A 184 2.40 -5.77 -31.50
N LEU A 185 2.79 -7.00 -31.13
CA LEU A 185 2.25 -7.76 -30.02
C LEU A 185 2.20 -6.94 -28.72
N SER A 186 1.06 -6.98 -28.04
CA SER A 186 0.82 -6.18 -26.84
C SER A 186 1.33 -6.90 -25.59
N ALA A 187 2.21 -6.23 -24.83
CA ALA A 187 2.60 -6.63 -23.49
C ALA A 187 1.42 -6.45 -22.51
N LEU A 188 1.45 -7.15 -21.37
CA LEU A 188 0.45 -6.96 -20.33
C LEU A 188 0.51 -5.52 -19.80
N ALA A 189 -0.54 -4.73 -20.09
CA ALA A 189 -0.64 -3.34 -19.64
C ALA A 189 -0.96 -3.23 -18.15
N GLY A 190 -1.67 -4.21 -17.59
CA GLY A 190 -1.93 -4.32 -16.18
C GLY A 190 -2.97 -5.39 -15.85
N PHE A 191 -3.11 -5.69 -14.56
CA PHE A 191 -4.17 -6.53 -14.03
C PHE A 191 -4.57 -6.05 -12.63
N ALA A 192 -5.79 -6.40 -12.22
CA ALA A 192 -6.30 -6.06 -10.91
C ALA A 192 -7.14 -7.20 -10.31
N ILE A 193 -7.12 -7.29 -8.98
CA ILE A 193 -7.95 -8.19 -8.18
C ILE A 193 -8.84 -7.32 -7.30
N GLU A 194 -10.16 -7.43 -7.50
CA GLU A 194 -11.16 -6.80 -6.66
C GLU A 194 -11.58 -7.73 -5.52
N PHE A 195 -11.70 -7.17 -4.33
CA PHE A 195 -12.23 -7.86 -3.17
C PHE A 195 -13.73 -7.55 -3.06
N VAL A 196 -14.54 -8.56 -2.76
CA VAL A 196 -16.01 -8.44 -2.69
C VAL A 196 -16.49 -8.71 -1.27
N GLY A 197 -17.38 -7.86 -0.75
CA GLY A 197 -17.92 -7.92 0.61
C GLY A 197 -18.27 -6.55 1.19
N ALA A 198 -18.92 -6.53 2.36
CA ALA A 198 -19.14 -5.29 3.10
C ALA A 198 -17.80 -4.71 3.57
N ALA A 199 -17.59 -3.40 3.38
CA ALA A 199 -16.32 -2.71 3.65
C ALA A 199 -15.10 -3.33 2.92
N SER A 200 -15.28 -3.67 1.64
CA SER A 200 -14.21 -4.25 0.81
C SER A 200 -12.97 -3.35 0.78
N PRO A 201 -11.76 -3.90 0.98
CA PRO A 201 -10.54 -3.13 0.89
C PRO A 201 -10.28 -2.64 -0.54
N PRO A 202 -9.37 -1.66 -0.72
CA PRO A 202 -8.88 -1.29 -2.04
C PRO A 202 -8.41 -2.49 -2.85
N ARG A 203 -8.56 -2.42 -4.18
CA ARG A 203 -8.10 -3.49 -5.09
C ARG A 203 -6.59 -3.68 -5.02
N PHE A 204 -6.13 -4.90 -5.28
CA PHE A 204 -4.73 -5.13 -5.67
C PHE A 204 -4.60 -4.84 -7.16
N SER A 205 -3.56 -4.13 -7.58
CA SER A 205 -3.34 -3.83 -9.00
C SER A 205 -1.86 -3.69 -9.35
N ILE A 206 -1.53 -4.14 -10.56
CA ILE A 206 -0.23 -3.93 -11.20
C ILE A 206 -0.50 -3.29 -12.55
N GLU A 207 0.06 -2.11 -12.78
CA GLU A 207 -0.19 -1.29 -13.97
C GLU A 207 1.13 -0.83 -14.54
N ARG A 208 1.30 -0.94 -15.86
CA ARG A 208 2.55 -0.59 -16.51
C ARG A 208 2.84 0.89 -16.35
N ARG A 209 4.08 1.23 -16.03
CA ARG A 209 4.43 2.63 -15.78
C ARG A 209 4.43 3.43 -17.09
N VAL A 210 3.65 4.50 -17.13
CA VAL A 210 3.63 5.44 -18.27
C VAL A 210 5.03 5.98 -18.52
N GLY A 211 5.45 5.96 -19.79
CA GLY A 211 6.76 6.46 -20.22
C GLY A 211 7.92 5.48 -20.04
N ALA A 212 7.72 4.30 -19.42
CA ALA A 212 8.71 3.23 -19.45
C ALA A 212 8.77 2.62 -20.86
N SER A 213 9.96 2.21 -21.30
CA SER A 213 10.12 1.58 -22.61
C SER A 213 9.46 0.20 -22.62
N PHE A 214 9.05 -0.30 -23.79
CA PHE A 214 8.40 -1.62 -23.88
C PHE A 214 9.31 -2.79 -23.50
N GLY A 215 10.63 -2.62 -23.52
CA GLY A 215 11.57 -3.64 -23.01
C GLY A 215 11.79 -3.58 -21.51
N GLN A 216 11.21 -2.57 -20.84
CA GLN A 216 11.33 -2.37 -19.41
C GLN A 216 10.04 -2.85 -18.74
N GLU A 217 10.12 -3.96 -18.02
CA GLU A 217 9.01 -4.54 -17.25
C GLU A 217 8.78 -3.75 -15.95
N ARG A 218 8.57 -2.44 -16.09
CA ARG A 218 8.37 -1.49 -14.99
C ARG A 218 6.89 -1.27 -14.73
N TYR A 219 6.49 -1.49 -13.49
CA TYR A 219 5.09 -1.41 -13.08
C TYR A 219 4.92 -0.54 -11.84
N PHE A 220 3.82 0.21 -11.81
CA PHE A 220 3.24 0.75 -10.59
C PHE A 220 2.33 -0.32 -9.97
N CYS A 221 2.53 -0.61 -8.70
CA CYS A 221 1.79 -1.60 -7.94
C CYS A 221 1.07 -0.92 -6.78
N SER A 222 -0.18 -1.30 -6.54
CA SER A 222 -0.98 -0.84 -5.40
C SER A 222 -1.68 -2.02 -4.75
N ALA A 223 -1.59 -2.12 -3.42
CA ALA A 223 -2.17 -3.24 -2.67
C ALA A 223 -2.69 -2.80 -1.29
N PRO A 224 -3.80 -3.37 -0.80
CA PRO A 224 -4.32 -3.14 0.55
C PRO A 224 -3.52 -3.91 1.62
N LEU A 225 -2.19 -3.87 1.55
CA LEU A 225 -1.27 -4.65 2.35
C LEU A 225 -0.22 -3.75 3.01
N ARG A 226 0.43 -4.28 4.05
CA ARG A 226 1.69 -3.71 4.53
C ARG A 226 2.73 -3.74 3.40
N THR A 227 3.62 -2.75 3.36
CA THR A 227 4.64 -2.64 2.29
C THR A 227 5.51 -3.89 2.18
N GLU A 228 5.91 -4.49 3.31
CA GLU A 228 6.74 -5.72 3.33
C GLU A 228 6.00 -6.90 2.69
N ALA A 229 4.75 -7.16 3.11
CA ALA A 229 3.90 -8.20 2.53
C ALA A 229 3.57 -7.94 1.06
N HIS A 230 3.38 -6.68 0.66
CA HIS A 230 3.18 -6.32 -0.75
C HIS A 230 4.40 -6.71 -1.59
N VAL A 231 5.61 -6.40 -1.11
CA VAL A 231 6.84 -6.80 -1.80
C VAL A 231 6.97 -8.32 -1.87
N GLU A 232 6.64 -9.04 -0.81
CA GLU A 232 6.64 -10.52 -0.81
C GLU A 232 5.69 -11.10 -1.88
N VAL A 233 4.45 -10.61 -1.97
CA VAL A 233 3.49 -11.03 -3.01
C VAL A 233 4.05 -10.81 -4.41
N LEU A 234 4.69 -9.66 -4.67
CA LEU A 234 5.27 -9.39 -5.98
C LEU A 234 6.42 -10.36 -6.30
N ARG A 235 7.25 -10.69 -5.30
CA ARG A 235 8.34 -11.68 -5.46
C ARG A 235 7.79 -13.06 -5.77
N GLU A 236 6.73 -13.48 -5.09
CA GLU A 236 6.06 -14.75 -5.37
C GLU A 236 5.49 -14.76 -6.80
N LEU A 237 4.91 -13.66 -7.27
CA LEU A 237 4.43 -13.54 -8.65
C LEU A 237 5.55 -13.70 -9.68
N GLU A 238 6.73 -13.09 -9.47
CA GLU A 238 7.89 -13.26 -10.34
C GLU A 238 8.39 -14.72 -10.35
N GLN A 239 8.33 -15.42 -9.22
CA GLN A 239 8.67 -16.84 -9.19
C GLN A 239 7.70 -17.71 -10.00
N GLN A 240 6.45 -17.28 -10.18
CA GLN A 240 5.50 -17.94 -11.08
C GLN A 240 5.78 -17.61 -12.57
N CYS A 241 6.68 -16.67 -12.86
CA CYS A 241 7.21 -16.45 -14.22
C CYS A 241 8.31 -17.45 -14.59
N LEU A 242 8.62 -18.43 -13.73
CA LEU A 242 9.68 -19.44 -13.94
C LEU A 242 9.34 -20.49 -15.00
#